data_AF-D4BB14-F1
#
_entry.id   AF-D4BB14-F1
#
_cell.length_a   1.000
_cell.length_b   1.000
_cell.length_c   1.000
_cell.angle_alpha   90.00
_cell.angle_beta   90.00
_cell.angle_gamma   90.00
#
_symmetry.space_group_name_H-M   'P 1'
#
loop_
_entity.id
_entity.type
_entity.pdbx_description
1 polymer ?
#
loop_
_entity_poly.entity_id
_entity_poly.type
_entity_poly.pdbx_seq_one_letter_code
_entity_poly.pdbx_strand_id
1 'polypeptide(L)'
;MVLNSERSPFIMGISNQSAYGDRLYVRALEKSSLIRLPLERFNLLLEKFSLWESTCALLIYTSSRIFEHCTMITQMSSYDIVKFHLNQLMHESPSYRTSITAANYIKERTYLSRSSIMRIISDIKSAGLLSIEKGVLIDLKPLPLKY
;
A
#
# COMPACT_ATOMS: atom_id res chain seq x y z
N MET A 1 1.08 6.92 -6.93
CA MET A 1 0.42 5.68 -6.47
C MET A 1 1.39 4.95 -5.55
N VAL A 2 0.97 4.60 -4.34
CA VAL A 2 1.77 3.77 -3.44
C VAL A 2 1.67 2.32 -3.93
N LEU A 3 2.79 1.78 -4.43
CA LEU A 3 2.83 0.42 -4.98
C LEU A 3 2.92 -0.65 -3.90
N ASN A 4 3.61 -0.34 -2.80
CA ASN A 4 3.76 -1.25 -1.68
C ASN A 4 3.95 -0.48 -0.36
N SER A 5 3.63 -1.10 0.77
CA SER A 5 3.86 -0.58 2.11
C SER A 5 4.28 -1.72 3.01
N GLU A 6 5.46 -1.60 3.61
CA GLU A 6 6.11 -2.70 4.34
C GLU A 6 6.60 -2.23 5.71
N ARG A 7 6.75 -3.19 6.63
CA ARG A 7 7.26 -2.96 7.98
C ARG A 7 8.65 -3.55 8.13
N SER A 8 9.45 -2.97 9.03
CA SER A 8 10.78 -3.50 9.35
C SER A 8 10.68 -4.91 9.95
N PRO A 9 11.61 -5.83 9.63
CA PRO A 9 12.71 -5.69 8.68
C PRO A 9 12.26 -5.94 7.22
N PHE A 10 12.61 -5.03 6.31
CA PHE A 10 12.33 -5.19 4.87
C PHE A 10 13.41 -4.54 4.01
N ILE A 11 13.73 -5.14 2.86
CA ILE A 11 14.67 -4.57 1.88
C ILE A 11 13.89 -4.06 0.66
N MET A 12 14.00 -2.77 0.39
CA MET A 12 13.37 -2.11 -0.77
C MET A 12 14.40 -1.86 -1.89
N GLY A 13 13.92 -1.77 -3.14
CA GLY A 13 14.72 -1.31 -4.29
C GLY A 13 15.41 -2.42 -5.11
N ILE A 14 15.41 -3.67 -4.65
CA ILE A 14 16.05 -4.80 -5.34
C ILE A 14 15.34 -5.14 -6.67
N SER A 15 14.04 -4.92 -6.78
CA SER A 15 13.28 -5.22 -7.99
C SER A 15 13.54 -4.27 -9.16
N ASN A 16 14.27 -3.16 -8.93
CA ASN A 16 14.42 -2.07 -9.88
C ASN A 16 15.88 -1.80 -10.27
N GLN A 17 16.78 -2.78 -10.08
CA GLN A 17 18.24 -2.63 -10.28
C GLN A 17 18.62 -2.14 -11.68
N SER A 18 17.85 -2.54 -12.69
CA SER A 18 18.13 -2.26 -14.11
C SER A 18 17.18 -1.22 -14.71
N ALA A 19 16.26 -0.66 -13.93
CA ALA A 19 15.26 0.24 -14.48
C ALA A 19 15.81 1.66 -14.60
N TYR A 20 15.61 2.27 -15.77
CA TYR A 20 15.97 3.64 -16.03
C TYR A 20 14.86 4.59 -15.56
N GLY A 21 15.13 5.35 -14.48
CA GLY A 21 14.38 6.56 -14.12
C GLY A 21 13.98 6.69 -12.64
N ASP A 22 13.98 7.93 -12.15
CA ASP A 22 13.58 8.36 -10.80
C ASP A 22 12.04 8.33 -10.59
N ARG A 23 11.39 7.23 -10.99
CA ARG A 23 9.92 7.15 -10.97
C ARG A 23 9.35 6.65 -9.63
N LEU A 24 10.20 6.14 -8.75
CA LEU A 24 9.81 5.60 -7.45
C LEU A 24 10.59 6.30 -6.34
N TYR A 25 9.89 6.59 -5.25
CA TYR A 25 10.51 7.08 -4.02
C TYR A 25 9.95 6.31 -2.83
N VAL A 26 10.74 6.27 -1.76
CA VAL A 26 10.32 5.71 -0.48
C VAL A 26 9.96 6.86 0.45
N ARG A 27 8.82 6.74 1.13
CA ARG A 27 8.35 7.70 2.14
C ARG A 27 8.12 6.95 3.45
N ALA A 28 8.78 7.41 4.51
CA ALA A 28 8.52 6.89 5.86
C ALA A 28 7.12 7.34 6.31
N LEU A 29 6.28 6.37 6.72
CA LEU A 29 4.94 6.64 7.25
C LEU A 29 4.96 6.92 8.76
N GLU A 30 5.99 6.44 9.44
CA GLU A 30 6.24 6.62 10.88
C GLU A 30 7.72 6.94 11.11
N LYS A 31 8.13 7.17 12.35
CA LYS A 31 9.55 7.34 12.68
C LYS A 31 10.29 6.04 12.35
N SER A 32 11.14 6.07 11.32
CA SER A 32 11.82 4.89 10.80
C SER A 32 13.32 5.13 10.67
N SER A 33 14.10 4.07 10.87
CA SER A 33 15.54 4.05 10.59
C SER A 33 15.78 3.29 9.29
N LEU A 34 16.53 3.90 8.37
CA LEU A 34 16.87 3.28 7.08
C LEU A 34 18.39 3.15 6.96
N ILE A 35 18.83 2.06 6.35
CA ILE A 35 20.22 1.82 5.96
C ILE A 35 20.26 1.74 4.44
N ARG A 36 21.14 2.50 3.82
CA ARG A 36 21.38 2.45 2.38
C ARG A 36 22.58 1.54 2.08
N LEU A 37 22.41 0.66 1.11
CA LEU A 37 23.47 -0.20 0.60
C LEU A 37 23.66 0.09 -0.91
N PRO A 38 24.89 0.39 -1.38
CA PRO A 38 25.16 0.49 -2.82
C PRO A 38 24.84 -0.80 -3.54
N LEU A 39 24.33 -0.70 -4.77
CA LEU A 39 23.87 -1.86 -5.53
C LEU A 39 25.02 -2.84 -5.82
N GLU A 40 26.18 -2.30 -6.18
CA GLU A 40 27.39 -3.08 -6.47
C GLU A 40 27.79 -3.90 -5.23
N ARG A 41 27.72 -3.27 -4.05
CA ARG A 41 28.01 -3.95 -2.78
C ARG A 41 26.95 -5.01 -2.45
N PHE A 42 25.68 -4.74 -2.71
CA PHE A 42 24.61 -5.72 -2.52
C PHE A 42 24.86 -6.97 -3.38
N ASN A 43 25.15 -6.80 -4.68
CA ASN A 43 25.41 -7.92 -5.60
C ASN A 43 26.64 -8.74 -5.21
N LEU A 44 27.72 -8.09 -4.75
CA LEU A 44 28.90 -8.79 -4.22
C LEU A 44 28.58 -9.63 -2.97
N LEU A 45 27.72 -9.12 -2.07
CA LEU A 45 27.30 -9.87 -0.88
C LEU A 45 26.40 -11.06 -1.26
N LEU A 46 25.52 -10.88 -2.24
CA LEU A 46 24.67 -11.97 -2.73
C LEU A 46 25.49 -13.15 -3.25
N GLU A 47 26.50 -12.87 -4.06
CA GLU A 47 27.40 -13.88 -4.60
C GLU A 47 28.22 -14.54 -3.49
N LYS A 48 28.90 -13.72 -2.66
CA LYS A 48 29.79 -14.19 -1.59
C LYS A 48 29.09 -15.13 -0.60
N PHE A 49 27.83 -14.85 -0.29
CA PHE A 49 27.05 -15.61 0.70
C PHE A 49 26.00 -16.54 0.08
N SER A 50 26.01 -16.70 -1.25
CA SER A 50 25.07 -17.56 -1.98
C SER A 50 23.59 -17.27 -1.68
N LEU A 51 23.23 -15.99 -1.55
CA LEU A 51 21.89 -15.54 -1.12
C LEU A 51 20.86 -15.43 -2.26
N TRP A 52 21.11 -16.10 -3.39
CA TRP A 52 20.25 -16.03 -4.58
C TRP A 52 18.84 -16.53 -4.29
N GLU A 53 18.69 -17.62 -3.54
CA GLU A 53 17.38 -18.18 -3.20
C GLU A 53 16.53 -17.20 -2.36
N SER A 54 17.10 -16.66 -1.29
CA SER A 54 16.41 -15.67 -0.44
C SER A 54 16.06 -14.40 -1.21
N THR A 55 16.93 -13.98 -2.13
CA THR A 55 16.69 -12.82 -2.99
C THR A 55 15.56 -13.10 -3.98
N CYS A 56 15.53 -14.28 -4.59
CA CYS A 56 14.44 -14.72 -5.45
C CYS A 56 13.11 -14.75 -4.69
N ALA A 57 13.08 -15.26 -3.45
CA ALA A 57 11.89 -15.24 -2.62
C ALA A 57 11.37 -13.81 -2.37
N LEU A 58 12.26 -12.85 -2.08
CA LEU A 58 11.90 -11.44 -1.91
C LEU A 58 11.38 -10.80 -3.21
N LEU A 59 11.99 -11.14 -4.35
CA LEU A 59 11.55 -10.68 -5.67
C LEU A 59 10.17 -11.24 -6.06
N ILE A 60 9.94 -12.54 -5.82
CA ILE A 60 8.64 -13.19 -6.02
C ILE A 60 7.59 -12.53 -5.15
N TYR A 61 7.88 -12.33 -3.86
CA TYR A 61 6.97 -11.62 -2.96
C TYR A 61 6.63 -10.23 -3.49
N THR A 62 7.64 -9.44 -3.85
CA THR A 62 7.43 -8.07 -4.34
C THR A 62 6.63 -8.04 -5.64
N SER A 63 6.90 -8.95 -6.58
CA SER A 63 6.19 -9.02 -7.86
C SER A 63 4.76 -9.49 -7.70
N SER A 64 4.49 -10.49 -6.84
CA SER A 64 3.14 -10.93 -6.50
C SER A 64 2.31 -9.80 -5.90
N ARG A 65 2.88 -9.01 -4.98
CA ARG A 65 2.19 -7.85 -4.38
C ARG A 65 1.84 -6.77 -5.40
N ILE A 66 2.77 -6.44 -6.30
CA ILE A 66 2.52 -5.49 -7.38
C ILE A 66 1.47 -6.03 -8.35
N PHE A 67 1.54 -7.32 -8.70
CA PHE A 67 0.58 -7.96 -9.59
C PHE A 67 -0.82 -7.98 -8.98
N GLU A 68 -0.97 -8.42 -7.73
CA GLU A 68 -2.23 -8.36 -6.96
C GLU A 68 -2.81 -6.95 -6.95
N HIS A 69 -1.97 -5.94 -6.70
CA HIS A 69 -2.40 -4.55 -6.70
C HIS A 69 -2.94 -4.12 -8.07
N CYS A 70 -2.21 -4.44 -9.15
CA CYS A 70 -2.63 -4.12 -10.51
C CYS A 70 -3.90 -4.86 -10.93
N THR A 71 -4.02 -6.16 -10.62
CA THR A 71 -5.20 -6.96 -10.98
C THR A 71 -6.43 -6.55 -10.19
N MET A 72 -6.30 -6.30 -8.88
CA MET A 72 -7.39 -5.78 -8.06
C MET A 72 -7.90 -4.45 -8.60
N ILE A 73 -7.01 -3.49 -8.87
CA ILE A 73 -7.42 -2.15 -9.34
C ILE A 73 -8.09 -2.20 -10.72
N THR A 74 -7.66 -3.11 -11.60
CA THR A 74 -8.18 -3.17 -12.98
C THR A 74 -9.50 -3.90 -13.11
N GLN A 75 -9.85 -4.79 -12.18
CA GLN A 75 -11.08 -5.60 -12.26
C GLN A 75 -12.19 -5.17 -11.28
N MET A 76 -11.86 -4.36 -10.27
CA MET A 76 -12.82 -3.96 -9.24
C MET A 76 -13.63 -2.72 -9.61
N SER A 77 -14.91 -2.71 -9.22
CA SER A 77 -15.71 -1.48 -9.27
C SER A 77 -15.10 -0.41 -8.35
N SER A 78 -15.43 0.87 -8.57
CA SER A 78 -14.96 1.93 -7.66
C SER A 78 -15.36 1.69 -6.20
N TYR A 79 -16.52 1.05 -5.98
CA TYR A 79 -16.97 0.65 -4.64
C TYR A 79 -16.06 -0.41 -4.03
N ASP A 80 -15.75 -1.46 -4.78
CA ASP A 80 -14.89 -2.56 -4.32
C ASP A 80 -13.48 -2.07 -3.97
N ILE A 81 -12.93 -1.16 -4.79
CA ILE A 81 -11.64 -0.51 -4.53
C ILE A 81 -11.67 0.28 -3.21
N VAL A 82 -12.71 1.11 -2.99
CA VAL A 82 -12.85 1.89 -1.74
C VAL A 82 -13.02 0.96 -0.54
N LYS A 83 -13.88 -0.05 -0.65
CA LYS A 83 -14.10 -1.07 0.39
C LYS A 83 -12.81 -1.79 0.75
N PHE A 84 -12.03 -2.24 -0.24
CA PHE A 84 -10.74 -2.90 -0.02
C PHE A 84 -9.80 -2.00 0.78
N HIS A 85 -9.63 -0.75 0.36
CA HIS A 85 -8.71 0.18 1.03
C HIS A 85 -9.19 0.63 2.41
N LEU A 86 -10.50 0.74 2.66
CA LEU A 86 -11.03 0.99 4.01
C LEU A 86 -10.67 -0.16 4.95
N ASN A 87 -10.80 -1.41 4.50
CA ASN A 87 -10.37 -2.58 5.27
C ASN A 87 -8.86 -2.55 5.52
N GLN A 88 -8.05 -2.26 4.51
CA GLN A 88 -6.60 -2.12 4.69
C GLN A 88 -6.26 -1.04 5.73
N LEU A 89 -6.92 0.11 5.67
CA LEU A 89 -6.71 1.22 6.62
C LEU A 89 -7.06 0.83 8.06
N MET A 90 -8.05 -0.04 8.30
CA MET A 90 -8.35 -0.57 9.63
C MET A 90 -7.26 -1.47 10.21
N HIS A 91 -6.48 -2.13 9.35
CA HIS A 91 -5.37 -3.02 9.75
C HIS A 91 -4.02 -2.27 9.87
N GLU A 92 -3.98 -0.99 9.53
CA GLU A 92 -2.81 -0.16 9.75
C GLU A 92 -2.59 0.15 11.24
N SER A 93 -1.38 0.59 11.59
CA SER A 93 -1.08 1.02 12.97
C SER A 93 -2.02 2.16 13.41
N PRO A 94 -2.42 2.23 14.70
CA PRO A 94 -3.25 3.32 15.20
C PRO A 94 -2.64 4.71 14.96
N SER A 95 -1.31 4.83 15.10
CA SER A 95 -0.53 6.05 14.83
C SER A 95 -0.69 6.51 13.38
N TYR A 96 -0.49 5.62 12.41
CA TYR A 96 -0.62 5.99 11.02
C TYR A 96 -2.09 6.24 10.63
N ARG A 97 -3.03 5.39 11.07
CA ARG A 97 -4.46 5.54 10.78
C ARG A 97 -5.02 6.89 11.23
N THR A 98 -4.58 7.40 12.38
CA THR A 98 -5.02 8.71 12.90
C THR A 98 -4.34 9.91 12.22
N SER A 99 -3.19 9.69 11.56
CA SER A 99 -2.44 10.74 10.85
C SER A 99 -2.95 11.06 9.44
N ILE A 100 -3.85 10.23 8.89
CA ILE A 100 -4.32 10.36 7.50
C ILE A 100 -5.84 10.29 7.42
N THR A 101 -6.42 11.05 6.48
CA THR A 101 -7.85 10.91 6.19
C THR A 101 -8.10 9.66 5.34
N ALA A 102 -9.26 9.00 5.53
CA ALA A 102 -9.64 7.84 4.73
C ALA A 102 -9.59 8.13 3.23
N ALA A 103 -10.09 9.30 2.83
CA ALA A 103 -10.08 9.73 1.43
C ALA A 103 -8.65 9.90 0.87
N ASN A 104 -7.71 10.47 1.64
CA ASN A 104 -6.32 10.60 1.19
C ASN A 104 -5.61 9.25 1.13
N TYR A 105 -5.84 8.37 2.11
CA TYR A 105 -5.27 7.02 2.11
C TYR A 105 -5.65 6.24 0.85
N ILE A 106 -6.93 6.27 0.47
CA ILE A 106 -7.45 5.60 -0.73
C ILE A 106 -6.93 6.30 -1.99
N LYS A 107 -6.94 7.64 -2.05
CA LYS A 107 -6.48 8.40 -3.20
C LYS A 107 -5.01 8.15 -3.54
N GLU A 108 -4.15 8.00 -2.52
CA GLU A 108 -2.72 7.71 -2.75
C GLU A 108 -2.47 6.32 -3.35
N ARG A 109 -3.43 5.39 -3.24
CA ARG A 109 -3.31 3.96 -3.58
C ARG A 109 -4.18 3.54 -4.77
N THR A 110 -4.93 4.45 -5.37
CA THR A 110 -5.89 4.15 -6.44
C THR A 110 -5.88 5.25 -7.50
N TYR A 111 -6.48 4.98 -8.66
CA TYR A 111 -6.73 5.99 -9.70
C TYR A 111 -8.09 6.69 -9.56
N LEU A 112 -8.82 6.46 -8.46
CA LEU A 112 -10.11 7.08 -8.26
C LEU A 112 -9.99 8.58 -8.01
N SER A 113 -10.91 9.36 -8.59
CA SER A 113 -11.01 10.77 -8.29
C SER A 113 -11.42 10.98 -6.83
N ARG A 114 -11.04 12.13 -6.26
CA ARG A 114 -11.42 12.48 -4.88
C ARG A 114 -12.94 12.54 -4.71
N SER A 115 -13.67 13.03 -5.71
CA SER A 115 -15.14 13.08 -5.68
C SER A 115 -15.77 11.70 -5.68
N SER A 116 -15.27 10.76 -6.50
CA SER A 116 -15.75 9.38 -6.52
C SER A 116 -15.52 8.67 -5.19
N ILE A 117 -14.33 8.84 -4.59
CA ILE A 117 -14.01 8.28 -3.26
C ILE A 117 -14.95 8.86 -2.20
N MET A 118 -15.12 10.17 -2.16
CA MET A 118 -15.97 10.84 -1.17
C MET A 118 -17.45 10.45 -1.30
N ARG A 119 -17.95 10.28 -2.53
CA ARG A 119 -19.31 9.80 -2.78
C ARG A 119 -19.52 8.43 -2.13
N ILE A 120 -18.66 7.47 -2.44
CA ILE A 120 -18.76 6.11 -1.89
C ILE A 120 -18.61 6.09 -0.36
N ILE A 121 -17.66 6.85 0.20
CA ILE A 121 -17.53 6.99 1.65
C ILE A 121 -18.82 7.53 2.28
N SER A 122 -19.45 8.51 1.64
CA SER A 122 -20.70 9.11 2.13
C SER A 122 -21.86 8.11 2.07
N ASP A 123 -21.94 7.32 1.01
CA ASP A 123 -22.95 6.26 0.84
C ASP A 123 -22.79 5.16 1.92
N ILE A 124 -21.55 4.74 2.22
CA ILE A 124 -21.29 3.75 3.28
C ILE A 124 -21.58 4.34 4.67
N LYS A 125 -21.26 5.62 4.88
CA LYS A 125 -21.52 6.32 6.13
C LYS A 125 -23.03 6.48 6.38
N SER A 126 -23.81 6.83 5.36
CA SER A 126 -25.27 6.98 5.48
C SER A 126 -25.96 5.63 5.76
N ALA A 127 -25.38 4.52 5.29
CA ALA A 127 -25.79 3.17 5.65
C ALA A 127 -25.41 2.75 7.09
N GLY A 128 -24.70 3.59 7.86
CA GLY A 128 -24.31 3.29 9.25
C GLY A 128 -23.24 2.21 9.40
N LEU A 129 -22.50 1.93 8.32
CA LEU A 129 -21.45 0.89 8.26
C LEU A 129 -20.03 1.44 8.50
N LEU A 130 -19.89 2.76 8.60
CA LEU A 130 -18.61 3.46 8.67
C LEU A 130 -18.71 4.66 9.61
N SER A 131 -17.74 4.81 10.51
CA SER A 131 -17.60 6.02 11.33
C SER A 131 -16.32 6.78 10.95
N ILE A 132 -16.49 8.08 10.66
CA ILE A 132 -15.40 8.99 10.32
C ILE A 132 -15.53 10.26 11.15
N GLU A 133 -14.43 10.64 11.80
CA GLU A 133 -14.29 11.89 12.55
C GLU A 133 -13.17 12.74 11.94
N LYS A 134 -13.47 14.00 11.59
CA LYS A 134 -12.52 14.91 10.93
C LYS A 134 -11.79 14.28 9.71
N GLY A 135 -12.43 13.33 9.03
CA GLY A 135 -11.86 12.60 7.89
C GLY A 135 -11.08 11.34 8.23
N VAL A 136 -10.79 11.08 9.52
CA VAL A 136 -10.09 9.88 10.01
C VAL A 136 -11.07 8.72 10.17
N LEU A 137 -10.65 7.52 9.74
CA LEU A 137 -11.42 6.29 9.89
C LEU A 137 -11.39 5.83 11.35
N ILE A 138 -12.54 5.81 12.02
CA ILE A 138 -12.67 5.40 13.43
C ILE A 138 -13.10 3.95 13.55
N ASP A 139 -14.17 3.58 12.84
CA ASP A 139 -14.77 2.26 12.88
C ASP A 139 -15.29 1.84 11.49
N LEU A 140 -15.27 0.54 11.22
CA LEU A 140 -15.71 -0.05 9.97
C LEU A 140 -16.41 -1.38 10.25
N LYS A 141 -17.70 -1.44 9.96
CA LYS A 141 -18.48 -2.69 10.01
C LYS A 141 -18.22 -3.53 8.75
N PRO A 142 -18.51 -4.85 8.79
CA PRO A 142 -18.44 -5.69 7.60
C PRO A 142 -19.27 -5.11 6.45
N LEU A 143 -18.60 -4.77 5.36
CA LEU A 143 -19.23 -4.17 4.19
C LEU A 143 -19.84 -5.25 3.28
N PRO A 144 -21.06 -5.05 2.74
CA PRO A 144 -21.72 -6.04 1.89
C PRO A 144 -20.89 -6.36 0.64
N LEU A 145 -21.00 -7.61 0.16
CA LEU A 145 -20.25 -8.13 -1.00
C LEU A 145 -20.68 -7.51 -2.33
N LYS A 146 -21.87 -6.92 -2.40
CA LYS A 146 -22.36 -6.22 -3.59
C LYS A 146 -23.11 -4.96 -3.17
N TYR A 147 -22.90 -3.90 -3.96
CA TYR A 147 -23.71 -2.69 -4.01
C TYR A 147 -24.19 -2.51 -5.46
#